data_AF-A0A1G4SAM1-F1
#
_entry.id   AF-A0A1G4SAM1-F1
#
_cell.length_a   1.000
_cell.length_b   1.000
_cell.length_c   1.000
_cell.angle_alpha   90.00
_cell.angle_beta   90.00
_cell.angle_gamma   90.00
#
_symmetry.space_group_name_H-M   'P 1'
#
loop_
_entity.id
_entity.type
_entity.pdbx_description
1 polymer ?
#
loop_
_entity_poly.entity_id
_entity_poly.type
_entity_poly.pdbx_seq_one_letter_code
_entity_poly.pdbx_strand_id
1 'polypeptide(L)'
;MMSATIDPGGKNISAYGEKPNGLLVFTPDMHFVEVLTDADIPRFASNARGEGTDDENRMAMSRSIGFFGTYTLDEKGEFSGNRVEGATFPNWVGSVRTRDDLRLVVDGDRMTEQFRRPEGTEIRIEWQRVK
;
A
#
# COMPACT_ATOMS: atom_id res chain seq x y z
N MET A 1 9.41 -2.63 -3.05
CA MET A 1 9.41 -1.88 -1.78
C MET A 1 10.76 -2.07 -1.08
N MET A 2 11.28 -1.06 -0.37
CA MET A 2 12.51 -1.15 0.45
C MET A 2 12.20 -1.32 1.93
N SER A 3 11.26 -0.54 2.45
CA SER A 3 10.85 -0.57 3.86
C SER A 3 9.41 -0.08 4.01
N ALA A 4 8.72 -0.51 5.06
CA ALA A 4 7.43 0.01 5.46
C ALA A 4 7.36 0.09 6.99
N THR A 5 7.30 1.29 7.52
CA THR A 5 7.24 1.55 8.96
C THR A 5 5.90 2.16 9.34
N ILE A 6 5.36 1.68 10.46
CA ILE A 6 4.22 2.26 11.15
C ILE A 6 4.80 2.96 12.38
N ASP A 7 4.42 4.21 12.59
CA ASP A 7 4.86 4.98 13.75
C ASP A 7 3.75 5.23 14.78
N PRO A 8 3.37 4.23 15.61
CA PRO A 8 2.51 4.48 16.75
C PRO A 8 3.33 5.09 17.90
N GLY A 9 3.51 6.42 17.86
CA GLY A 9 4.14 7.17 18.95
C GLY A 9 5.67 7.01 19.07
N GLY A 10 6.39 6.98 17.94
CA GLY A 10 7.86 6.92 17.85
C GLY A 10 8.45 5.51 17.69
N LYS A 11 7.65 4.46 17.49
CA LYS A 11 8.07 3.04 17.61
C LYS A 11 8.51 2.37 16.31
N ASN A 12 8.24 2.94 15.13
CA ASN A 12 8.69 2.42 13.83
C ASN A 12 8.57 0.88 13.67
N ILE A 13 7.39 0.33 13.94
CA ILE A 13 7.10 -1.11 13.77
C ILE A 13 6.89 -1.44 12.28
N SER A 14 7.36 -2.61 11.84
CA SER A 14 7.22 -3.00 10.42
C SER A 14 5.76 -3.26 10.04
N ALA A 15 5.27 -2.52 9.04
CA ALA A 15 3.86 -2.57 8.63
C ALA A 15 3.47 -3.90 7.97
N TYR A 16 4.42 -4.51 7.26
CA TYR A 16 4.22 -5.70 6.44
C TYR A 16 5.35 -6.71 6.66
N GLY A 17 5.75 -6.90 7.91
CA GLY A 17 6.83 -7.83 8.30
C GLY A 17 8.24 -7.28 8.06
N GLU A 18 9.25 -8.04 8.44
CA GLU A 18 10.68 -7.63 8.33
C GLU A 18 11.16 -7.57 6.87
N LYS A 19 10.48 -8.28 5.97
CA LYS A 19 10.77 -8.32 4.53
C LYS A 19 9.51 -7.95 3.74
N PRO A 20 9.09 -6.67 3.77
CA PRO A 20 7.89 -6.28 3.09
C PRO A 20 8.10 -6.41 1.57
N ASN A 21 7.19 -7.12 0.90
CA ASN A 21 7.21 -7.27 -0.55
C ASN A 21 6.05 -6.49 -1.14
N GLY A 22 6.31 -5.76 -2.22
CA GLY A 22 5.25 -5.00 -2.86
C GLY A 22 5.70 -4.30 -4.12
N LEU A 23 4.70 -3.97 -4.93
CA LEU A 23 4.80 -3.23 -6.17
C LEU A 23 3.78 -2.10 -6.16
N LEU A 24 4.23 -0.92 -6.56
CA LEU A 24 3.41 0.25 -6.84
C LEU A 24 3.75 0.69 -8.26
N VAL A 25 2.73 0.72 -9.11
CA VAL A 25 2.86 1.07 -10.53
C VAL A 25 1.95 2.25 -10.81
N PHE A 26 2.51 3.27 -11.45
CA PHE A 26 1.77 4.37 -12.07
C PHE A 26 1.84 4.22 -13.58
N THR A 27 0.72 4.46 -14.25
CA THR A 27 0.58 4.34 -15.70
C THR A 27 0.42 5.73 -16.33
N PRO A 28 0.86 5.94 -17.60
CA PRO A 28 0.75 7.26 -18.25
C PRO A 28 -0.67 7.77 -18.43
N ASP A 29 -1.66 6.88 -18.45
CA ASP A 29 -3.10 7.18 -18.55
C ASP A 29 -3.77 7.41 -17.18
N MET A 30 -2.97 7.75 -16.16
CA MET A 30 -3.42 8.18 -14.83
C MET A 30 -4.07 7.08 -13.97
N HIS A 31 -3.74 5.81 -14.21
CA HIS A 31 -4.09 4.70 -13.31
C HIS A 31 -2.91 4.31 -12.44
N PHE A 32 -3.23 3.76 -11.27
CA PHE A 32 -2.24 3.15 -10.39
C PHE A 32 -2.74 1.80 -9.86
N VAL A 33 -1.79 0.94 -9.52
CA VAL A 33 -2.03 -0.29 -8.75
C VAL A 33 -0.96 -0.43 -7.70
N GLU A 34 -1.38 -0.82 -6.51
CA GLU A 34 -0.52 -1.08 -5.38
C GLU A 34 -0.86 -2.44 -4.77
N VAL A 35 0.16 -3.27 -4.56
CA VAL A 35 0.03 -4.55 -3.88
C VAL A 35 1.15 -4.67 -2.87
N LEU A 36 0.78 -4.87 -1.61
CA LEU A 36 1.66 -5.05 -0.47
C LEU A 36 1.37 -6.40 0.17
N THR A 37 2.41 -7.15 0.46
CA THR A 37 2.34 -8.47 1.08
C THR A 37 3.50 -8.62 2.06
N ASP A 38 3.22 -9.14 3.25
CA ASP A 38 4.25 -9.73 4.09
C ASP A 38 4.79 -11.01 3.43
N ALA A 39 6.09 -11.04 3.14
CA ALA A 39 6.73 -12.16 2.43
C ALA A 39 6.80 -13.44 3.28
N ASP A 40 6.63 -13.33 4.60
CA ASP A 40 6.76 -14.45 5.54
C ASP A 40 5.39 -15.08 5.89
N ILE A 41 4.29 -14.67 5.24
CA ILE A 41 2.97 -15.31 5.41
C ILE A 41 3.04 -16.79 4.96
N PRO A 42 2.66 -17.75 5.83
CA PRO A 42 2.60 -19.16 5.45
C PRO A 42 1.63 -19.43 4.29
N ARG A 43 1.93 -20.46 3.50
CA ARG A 43 1.00 -20.94 2.48
C ARG A 43 -0.23 -21.58 3.15
N PHE A 44 -1.36 -21.45 2.47
CA PHE A 44 -2.57 -22.22 2.79
C PHE A 44 -2.30 -23.72 2.63
N ALA A 45 -2.96 -24.54 3.45
CA ALA A 45 -2.94 -25.99 3.30
C ALA A 45 -3.66 -26.45 2.03
N SER A 46 -4.76 -25.79 1.65
CA SER A 46 -5.48 -26.04 0.40
C SER A 46 -4.87 -25.27 -0.77
N ASN A 47 -4.85 -25.90 -1.95
CA ASN A 47 -4.52 -25.24 -3.22
C ASN A 47 -5.75 -24.62 -3.90
N ALA A 48 -6.96 -24.88 -3.39
CA ALA A 48 -8.18 -24.30 -3.93
C ALA A 48 -8.43 -22.91 -3.33
N ARG A 49 -8.55 -21.91 -4.20
CA ARG A 49 -8.75 -20.52 -3.77
C ARG A 49 -10.10 -20.39 -3.06
N GLY A 50 -10.08 -19.83 -1.85
CA GLY A 50 -11.28 -19.63 -1.03
C GLY A 50 -11.59 -20.79 -0.07
N GLU A 51 -10.83 -21.89 -0.13
CA GLU A 51 -10.98 -23.02 0.79
C GLU A 51 -9.95 -23.00 1.93
N GLY A 52 -9.36 -21.83 2.20
CA GLY A 52 -8.54 -21.63 3.38
C GLY A 52 -9.37 -21.69 4.66
N THR A 53 -8.72 -22.08 5.75
CA THR A 53 -9.31 -21.96 7.09
C THR A 53 -9.51 -20.49 7.46
N ASP A 54 -10.38 -20.22 8.43
CA ASP A 54 -10.63 -18.86 8.93
C ASP A 54 -9.33 -18.17 9.40
N ASP A 55 -8.44 -18.93 10.04
CA ASP A 55 -7.16 -18.42 10.55
C ASP A 55 -6.19 -18.07 9.42
N GLU A 56 -6.06 -18.92 8.41
CA GLU A 56 -5.23 -18.63 7.23
C GLU A 56 -5.77 -17.41 6.46
N ASN A 57 -7.09 -17.34 6.24
CA ASN A 57 -7.72 -16.22 5.55
C ASN A 57 -7.53 -14.90 6.31
N ARG A 58 -7.71 -14.91 7.64
CA ARG A 58 -7.50 -13.74 8.49
C ARG A 58 -6.05 -13.28 8.46
N MET A 59 -5.10 -14.21 8.50
CA MET A 59 -3.67 -13.89 8.44
C MET A 59 -3.31 -13.27 7.09
N ALA A 60 -3.75 -13.88 5.99
CA ALA A 60 -3.51 -13.35 4.65
C ALA A 60 -4.09 -11.94 4.48
N MET A 61 -5.34 -11.71 4.91
CA MET A 61 -6.00 -10.41 4.75
C MET A 61 -5.43 -9.32 5.66
N SER A 62 -5.02 -9.65 6.89
CA SER A 62 -4.46 -8.65 7.83
C SER A 62 -3.05 -8.19 7.48
N ARG A 63 -2.32 -8.97 6.68
CA ARG A 63 -0.91 -8.74 6.33
C ARG A 63 -0.66 -8.51 4.84
N SER A 64 -1.72 -8.41 4.05
CA SER A 64 -1.64 -8.03 2.66
C SER A 64 -2.73 -7.04 2.30
N ILE A 65 -2.44 -6.19 1.34
CA ILE A 65 -3.44 -5.29 0.75
C ILE A 65 -3.13 -5.08 -0.70
N GLY A 66 -4.16 -5.14 -1.55
CA GLY A 66 -4.06 -4.82 -2.96
C GLY A 66 -5.17 -3.84 -3.31
N PHE A 67 -4.85 -2.76 -4.01
CA PHE A 67 -5.83 -1.79 -4.47
C PHE A 67 -5.35 -1.06 -5.71
N PHE A 68 -6.30 -0.51 -6.46
CA PHE A 68 -6.04 0.20 -7.69
C PHE A 68 -7.09 1.29 -7.91
N GLY A 69 -6.80 2.17 -8.85
CA GLY A 69 -7.72 3.20 -9.30
C GLY A 69 -6.99 4.28 -10.08
N THR A 70 -7.43 5.52 -9.92
CA THR A 70 -6.91 6.67 -10.65
C THR A 70 -6.13 7.61 -9.75
N TYR A 71 -5.15 8.31 -10.30
CA TYR A 71 -4.40 9.35 -9.60
C TYR A 71 -4.42 10.66 -10.38
N THR A 72 -4.11 11.75 -9.68
CA THR A 72 -4.01 13.08 -10.27
C THR A 72 -2.66 13.69 -9.97
N LEU A 73 -2.23 14.58 -10.86
CA LEU A 73 -1.04 15.41 -10.69
C LEU A 73 -1.47 16.89 -10.59
N ASP A 74 -0.62 17.74 -10.03
CA ASP A 74 -0.80 19.19 -10.11
C ASP A 74 -0.12 19.79 -11.35
N GLU A 75 -0.14 21.12 -11.46
CA GLU A 75 0.46 21.87 -12.58
C GLU A 75 1.99 21.67 -12.70
N LYS A 76 2.66 21.20 -11.65
CA LYS A 76 4.09 20.90 -11.62
C LYS A 76 4.38 19.42 -11.92
N GLY A 77 3.35 18.62 -12.17
CA GLY A 77 3.48 17.18 -12.39
C GLY A 77 3.68 16.38 -11.11
N GLU A 78 3.43 16.97 -9.94
CA GLU A 78 3.56 16.30 -8.64
C GLU A 78 2.25 15.61 -8.25
N PHE A 79 2.31 14.45 -7.59
CA PHE A 79 1.12 13.74 -7.10
C PHE A 79 0.20 14.66 -6.28
N SER A 80 -1.06 14.78 -6.67
CA SER A 80 -2.05 15.65 -6.01
C SER A 80 -3.18 14.90 -5.30
N GLY A 81 -3.38 13.63 -5.63
CA GLY A 81 -4.35 12.78 -4.97
C GLY A 81 -4.62 11.49 -5.75
N ASN A 82 -5.47 10.64 -5.17
CA ASN A 82 -5.99 9.46 -5.85
C ASN A 82 -7.42 9.13 -5.47
N ARG A 83 -8.04 8.27 -6.28
CA ARG A 83 -9.31 7.63 -6.01
C ARG A 83 -9.14 6.12 -6.09
N VAL A 84 -9.61 5.42 -5.07
CA VAL A 84 -9.62 3.96 -5.04
C VAL A 84 -10.86 3.44 -5.76
N GLU A 85 -10.66 2.60 -6.77
CA GLU A 85 -11.74 2.00 -7.58
C GLU A 85 -11.95 0.53 -7.25
N GLY A 86 -10.89 -0.18 -6.83
CA GLY A 86 -10.96 -1.55 -6.35
C GLY A 86 -9.94 -1.81 -5.25
N ALA A 87 -10.30 -2.65 -4.28
CA ALA A 87 -9.43 -3.01 -3.16
C ALA A 87 -9.78 -4.39 -2.60
N THR A 88 -8.78 -5.11 -2.10
CA THR A 88 -8.97 -6.35 -1.33
C THR A 88 -9.61 -6.08 0.03
N PHE A 89 -9.42 -4.87 0.57
CA PHE A 89 -10.20 -4.36 1.71
C PHE A 89 -11.35 -3.49 1.18
N PRO A 90 -12.59 -4.01 1.09
CA PRO A 90 -13.66 -3.35 0.34
C PRO A 90 -14.03 -1.96 0.86
N ASN A 91 -13.79 -1.70 2.15
CA ASN A 91 -14.11 -0.43 2.79
C ASN A 91 -13.31 0.76 2.20
N TRP A 92 -12.22 0.50 1.47
CA TRP A 92 -11.47 1.55 0.80
C TRP A 92 -12.06 1.93 -0.57
N VAL A 93 -12.91 1.11 -1.17
CA VAL A 93 -13.48 1.39 -2.50
C VAL A 93 -14.28 2.69 -2.47
N GLY A 94 -14.01 3.58 -3.42
CA GLY A 94 -14.62 4.90 -3.52
C GLY A 94 -13.91 5.99 -2.70
N SER A 95 -12.94 5.63 -1.87
CA SER A 95 -12.16 6.60 -1.09
C SER A 95 -11.39 7.55 -2.00
N VAL A 96 -11.40 8.83 -1.66
CA VAL A 96 -10.60 9.87 -2.32
C VAL A 96 -9.58 10.37 -1.31
N ARG A 97 -8.31 10.38 -1.69
CA ARG A 97 -7.19 10.87 -0.86
C ARG A 97 -6.57 12.07 -1.54
N THR A 98 -6.39 13.12 -0.77
CA THR A 98 -5.70 14.35 -1.18
C THR A 98 -4.23 14.31 -0.73
N ARG A 99 -3.46 15.36 -1.06
CA ARG A 99 -2.10 15.55 -0.53
C ARG A 99 -2.01 15.58 0.99
N ASP A 100 -3.09 15.97 1.66
CA ASP A 100 -3.13 16.02 3.12
C ASP A 100 -3.27 14.60 3.72
N ASP A 101 -3.85 13.67 2.96
CA ASP A 101 -4.08 12.28 3.37
C ASP A 101 -2.94 11.34 2.92
N LEU A 102 -2.42 11.56 1.71
CA LEU A 102 -1.42 10.73 1.05
C LEU A 102 -0.41 11.62 0.31
N ARG A 103 0.84 11.55 0.74
CA ARG A 103 1.95 12.26 0.14
C ARG A 103 2.91 11.27 -0.52
N LEU A 104 3.17 11.49 -1.81
CA LEU A 104 4.20 10.79 -2.57
C LEU A 104 5.31 11.78 -2.94
N VAL A 105 6.55 11.49 -2.55
CA VAL A 105 7.71 12.32 -2.87
C VAL A 105 8.72 11.46 -3.63
N VAL A 106 9.06 11.87 -4.85
CA VAL A 106 10.03 11.17 -5.70
C VAL A 106 11.37 11.92 -5.64
N ASP A 107 12.45 11.18 -5.43
CA ASP A 107 13.83 11.66 -5.46
C ASP A 107 14.69 10.67 -6.28
N GLY A 108 14.92 11.03 -7.55
CA GLY A 108 15.59 10.16 -8.52
C GLY A 108 14.89 8.80 -8.70
N ASP A 109 15.56 7.73 -8.26
CA ASP A 109 15.04 6.37 -8.30
C ASP A 109 14.35 5.94 -7.00
N ARG A 110 14.22 6.83 -6.01
CA ARG A 110 13.52 6.56 -4.75
C ARG A 110 12.20 7.30 -4.70
N MET A 111 11.24 6.72 -3.98
CA MET A 111 10.00 7.39 -3.66
C MET A 111 9.61 7.10 -2.21
N THR A 112 9.19 8.14 -1.50
CA THR A 112 8.58 8.03 -0.18
C THR A 112 7.09 8.19 -0.30
N GLU A 113 6.36 7.20 0.19
CA GLU A 113 4.92 7.25 0.39
C GLU A 113 4.64 7.46 1.88
N GLN A 114 3.77 8.43 2.19
CA GLN A 114 3.42 8.77 3.55
C GLN A 114 1.92 9.01 3.65
N PHE A 115 1.26 8.32 4.58
CA PHE A 115 -0.15 8.54 4.86
C PHE A 115 -0.45 8.39 6.34
N ARG A 116 -1.52 9.06 6.77
CA ARG A 116 -2.00 8.98 8.15
C ARG A 116 -3.33 8.26 8.19
N ARG A 117 -3.44 7.25 9.05
CA ARG A 117 -4.71 6.58 9.30
C ARG A 117 -5.61 7.44 10.21
N PRO A 118 -6.94 7.30 10.18
CA PRO A 118 -7.86 8.10 10.99
C PRO A 118 -7.55 8.10 12.50
N GLU A 119 -7.01 7.00 13.02
CA GLU A 119 -6.58 6.85 14.41
C GLU A 119 -5.27 7.59 14.75
N GLY A 120 -4.69 8.34 13.80
CA GLY A 120 -3.50 9.17 13.99
C GLY A 120 -2.17 8.48 13.69
N THR A 121 -2.20 7.18 13.40
CA THR A 121 -1.00 6.40 13.07
C THR A 121 -0.43 6.83 11.72
N GLU A 122 0.85 7.22 11.72
CA GLU A 122 1.56 7.59 10.51
C GLU A 122 2.28 6.38 9.91
N ILE A 123 2.16 6.20 8.60
CA ILE A 123 2.81 5.13 7.86
C ILE A 123 3.72 5.76 6.83
N ARG A 124 4.94 5.24 6.75
CA ARG A 124 5.92 5.60 5.73
C ARG A 124 6.39 4.35 5.01
N ILE A 125 6.34 4.38 3.68
CA ILE A 125 6.83 3.33 2.81
C ILE A 125 7.89 3.91 1.89
N GLU A 126 9.03 3.24 1.81
CA GLU A 126 10.10 3.59 0.89
C GLU A 126 10.11 2.65 -0.29
N TRP A 127 10.18 3.22 -1.48
CA TRP A 127 10.13 2.53 -2.75
C TRP A 127 11.40 2.80 -3.56
N GLN A 128 11.84 1.78 -4.29
CA GLN A 128 12.92 1.85 -5.25
C GLN A 128 12.34 1.56 -6.64
N ARG A 129 12.62 2.42 -7.62
CA ARG A 129 12.22 2.24 -9.01
C ARG A 129 12.82 0.95 -9.56
N VAL A 130 11.97 0.12 -10.18
CA VAL A 130 12.40 -1.06 -10.93
C VAL A 130 13.11 -0.61 -12.20
N LYS A 131 14.23 -1.25 -12.53
CA LYS A 131 15.03 -0.99 -13.74
C LYS A 131 14.67 -1.93 -14.86
#